data_AF-A0A2N2JBC7-F1
#
_entry.id   AF-A0A2N2JBC7-F1
#
_cell.length_a   1.000
_cell.length_b   1.000
_cell.length_c   1.000
_cell.angle_alpha   90.00
_cell.angle_beta   90.00
_cell.angle_gamma   90.00
#
_symmetry.space_group_name_H-M   'P 1'
#
loop_
_entity.id
_entity.type
_entity.pdbx_description
1 polymer ?
#
loop_
_entity_poly.entity_id
_entity_poly.type
_entity_poly.pdbx_seq_one_letter_code
_entity_poly.pdbx_strand_id
1 'polypeptide(L)'
;MTDVDRPQREVAPALARVAWPLRIGVGVALAAAGGIPLFGPRWTPWLVGLLALALGWAGWHLWWATRGPGAVLVGLERRWLGLHGARPIGGCAVHVHDGTQPLRIQLARQARTLVAHVATPLPASTLAFRLWPVDAGEAPEFTGSATRELTYDLARAHEVEALFSMLFHAEANEPRLLHRIMTSEVLAPLLLVRKESPPGAFRGITWDGRELAIHWTGPLVTDPERALQLSRPIWRSFVDGA
;
A
#
# COMPACT_ATOMS: atom_id res chain seq x y z
N MET A 1 -28.03 10.28 -7.13
CA MET A 1 -28.46 10.48 -5.72
C MET A 1 -27.45 9.76 -4.85
N THR A 2 -26.95 10.48 -3.87
CA THR A 2 -25.77 10.28 -3.03
C THR A 2 -25.70 8.92 -2.31
N ASP A 3 -24.61 8.18 -2.55
CA ASP A 3 -24.02 7.27 -1.57
C ASP A 3 -22.53 7.68 -1.42
N VAL A 4 -22.39 8.90 -0.90
CA VAL A 4 -21.16 9.44 -0.33
C VAL A 4 -21.25 9.08 1.16
N ASP A 5 -20.14 8.64 1.75
CA ASP A 5 -19.97 8.28 3.17
C ASP A 5 -20.30 6.83 3.56
N ARG A 6 -19.38 5.92 3.23
CA ARG A 6 -18.98 4.90 4.21
C ARG A 6 -17.50 5.05 4.52
N PRO A 7 -17.13 4.97 5.81
CA PRO A 7 -15.84 5.40 6.28
C PRO A 7 -14.76 4.59 5.59
N GLN A 8 -13.93 5.27 4.82
CA GLN A 8 -12.55 4.82 4.63
C GLN A 8 -12.08 4.43 6.02
N ARG A 9 -11.77 3.15 6.24
CA ARG A 9 -11.07 2.75 7.46
C ARG A 9 -9.82 3.60 7.46
N GLU A 10 -9.84 4.67 8.25
CA GLU A 10 -8.67 5.47 8.55
C GLU A 10 -7.69 4.48 9.17
N VAL A 11 -6.78 3.99 8.34
CA VAL A 11 -5.47 3.61 8.80
C VAL A 11 -4.85 4.93 9.24
N ALA A 12 -5.27 5.43 10.40
CA ALA A 12 -4.69 6.61 11.01
C ALA A 12 -3.18 6.39 10.98
N PRO A 13 -2.38 7.39 10.55
CA PRO A 13 -0.96 7.21 10.39
C PRO A 13 -0.42 6.58 11.67
N ALA A 14 0.51 5.63 11.57
CA ALA A 14 1.04 4.93 12.75
C ALA A 14 1.45 5.92 13.85
N LEU A 15 1.88 7.14 13.47
CA LEU A 15 2.13 8.27 14.36
C LEU A 15 0.89 8.87 15.04
N ALA A 16 -0.26 9.00 14.39
CA ALA A 16 -1.50 9.47 15.02
C ALA A 16 -2.02 8.47 16.06
N ARG A 17 -1.87 7.16 15.82
CA ARG A 17 -2.22 6.12 16.80
C ARG A 17 -1.29 6.10 18.02
N VAL A 18 -0.05 6.56 17.88
CA VAL A 18 0.91 6.70 18.99
C VAL A 18 0.88 8.08 19.65
N ALA A 19 0.39 9.11 18.95
CA ALA A 19 0.31 10.47 19.48
C ALA A 19 -0.60 10.60 20.71
N TRP A 20 -1.72 9.87 20.73
CA TRP A 20 -2.65 9.88 21.86
C TRP A 20 -2.05 9.30 23.16
N PRO A 21 -1.51 8.07 23.18
CA PRO A 21 -0.85 7.55 24.38
C PRO A 21 0.38 8.38 24.76
N LEU A 22 1.17 8.88 23.81
CA LEU A 22 2.32 9.75 24.13
C LEU A 22 1.87 11.06 24.82
N ARG A 23 0.78 11.68 24.35
CA ARG A 23 0.19 12.89 24.97
C ARG A 23 -0.33 12.63 26.38
N ILE A 24 -0.96 11.48 26.63
CA ILE A 24 -1.40 11.09 27.98
C ILE A 24 -0.19 10.93 28.89
N GLY A 25 0.87 10.24 28.44
CA GLY A 25 2.06 10.00 29.25
C GLY A 25 2.77 11.29 29.62
N VAL A 26 2.92 12.20 28.66
CA VAL A 26 3.50 13.54 28.89
C VAL A 26 2.61 14.37 29.81
N GLY A 27 1.29 14.33 29.63
CA GLY A 27 0.34 15.05 30.49
C GLY A 27 0.39 14.58 31.94
N VAL A 28 0.44 13.26 32.18
CA VAL A 28 0.59 12.67 33.52
C VAL A 28 1.93 13.01 34.13
N ALA A 29 3.02 13.00 33.35
CA ALA A 29 4.34 13.39 33.84
C ALA A 29 4.38 14.87 34.27
N LEU A 30 3.79 15.77 33.48
CA LEU A 30 3.71 17.20 33.82
C LEU A 30 2.82 17.45 35.05
N ALA A 31 1.68 16.76 35.16
CA ALA A 31 0.81 16.86 36.33
C ALA A 31 1.47 16.33 37.61
N ALA A 32 2.20 15.20 37.52
CA ALA A 32 2.95 14.65 38.64
C ALA A 32 4.09 15.58 39.08
N ALA A 33 4.87 16.13 38.14
CA ALA A 33 5.92 17.10 38.43
C ALA A 33 5.38 18.38 39.09
N GLY A 34 4.24 18.89 38.59
CA GLY A 34 3.55 20.05 39.18
C GLY A 34 2.93 19.78 40.55
N GLY A 35 2.57 18.53 40.85
CA GLY A 35 2.00 18.13 42.14
C GLY A 35 3.03 18.04 43.28
N ILE A 36 4.31 17.82 42.98
CA ILE A 36 5.38 17.68 44.00
C ILE A 36 5.45 18.90 44.95
N PRO A 37 5.46 20.16 44.47
CA PRO A 37 5.45 21.33 45.36
C PRO A 37 4.11 21.56 46.07
N LEU A 38 3.00 20.99 45.59
CA LEU A 38 1.64 21.26 46.10
C LEU A 38 1.18 20.29 47.20
N PHE A 39 1.60 19.01 47.16
CA PHE A 39 1.06 17.97 48.04
C PHE A 39 1.97 17.62 49.24
N GLY A 40 3.18 18.18 49.32
CA GLY A 40 4.10 18.00 50.45
C GLY A 40 4.80 16.63 50.51
N PRO A 41 5.77 16.45 51.43
CA PRO A 41 6.75 15.36 51.40
C PRO A 41 6.18 13.94 51.55
N ARG A 42 4.97 13.80 52.12
CA ARG A 42 4.33 12.48 52.30
C ARG A 42 3.91 11.82 50.97
N TRP A 43 3.63 12.62 49.94
CA TRP A 43 3.15 12.13 48.63
C TRP A 43 4.25 12.12 47.56
N THR A 44 5.38 12.77 47.82
CA THR A 44 6.56 12.79 46.94
C THR A 44 6.97 11.41 46.42
N PRO A 45 7.10 10.34 47.23
CA PRO A 45 7.49 9.03 46.70
C PRO A 45 6.48 8.45 45.70
N TRP A 46 5.19 8.69 45.92
CA TRP A 46 4.13 8.25 44.98
C TRP A 46 4.15 9.06 43.68
N LEU A 47 4.33 10.38 43.77
CA LEU A 47 4.41 11.27 42.60
C LEU A 47 5.66 10.98 41.76
N VAL A 48 6.80 10.68 42.40
CA VAL A 48 8.03 10.26 41.72
C VAL A 48 7.84 8.90 41.04
N GLY A 49 7.16 7.95 41.70
CA GLY A 49 6.81 6.66 41.08
C GLY A 49 5.90 6.82 39.85
N LEU A 50 4.88 7.68 39.94
CA LEU A 50 4.00 8.04 38.81
C LEU A 50 4.77 8.69 37.67
N LEU A 51 5.67 9.61 37.98
CA LEU A 51 6.53 10.28 36.99
C LEU A 51 7.40 9.25 36.25
N ALA A 52 8.07 8.36 36.98
CA ALA A 52 8.93 7.32 36.41
C ALA A 52 8.13 6.35 35.52
N LEU A 53 6.95 5.93 35.95
CA LEU A 53 6.06 5.08 35.15
C LEU A 53 5.57 5.80 33.89
N ALA A 54 5.17 7.07 34.00
CA ALA A 54 4.71 7.85 32.86
C ALA A 54 5.82 8.10 31.83
N LEU A 55 7.04 8.42 32.28
CA LEU A 55 8.21 8.59 31.41
C LEU A 55 8.65 7.26 30.80
N GLY A 56 8.67 6.18 31.57
CA GLY A 56 8.96 4.83 31.06
C GLY A 56 7.96 4.39 30.00
N TRP A 57 6.67 4.65 30.24
CA TRP A 57 5.60 4.36 29.29
C TRP A 57 5.69 5.21 28.02
N ALA A 58 5.93 6.52 28.15
CA ALA A 58 6.13 7.42 27.02
C ALA A 58 7.37 7.03 26.20
N GLY A 59 8.47 6.68 26.88
CA GLY A 59 9.70 6.20 26.26
C GLY A 59 9.52 4.87 25.51
N TRP A 60 8.76 3.94 26.09
CA TRP A 60 8.38 2.67 25.44
C TRP A 60 7.57 2.92 24.15
N HIS A 61 6.56 3.78 24.20
CA HIS A 61 5.77 4.14 23.02
C HIS A 61 6.59 4.88 21.95
N LEU A 62 7.50 5.76 22.36
CA LEU A 62 8.42 6.44 21.45
C LEU A 62 9.40 5.46 20.78
N TRP A 63 9.91 4.49 21.54
CA TRP A 63 10.76 3.42 21.01
C TRP A 63 10.00 2.56 19.99
N TRP A 64 8.75 2.18 20.28
CA TRP A 64 7.89 1.47 19.32
C TRP A 64 7.52 2.32 18.10
N ALA A 65 7.35 3.64 18.24
CA ALA A 65 7.10 4.51 17.09
C ALA A 65 8.29 4.63 16.14
N THR A 66 9.52 4.57 16.69
CA THR A 66 10.76 4.77 15.94
C THR A 66 11.39 3.48 15.46
N ARG A 67 11.17 2.35 16.15
CA ARG A 67 11.75 1.03 15.81
C ARG A 67 10.73 -0.08 15.62
N GLY A 68 9.45 0.18 15.87
CA GLY A 68 8.39 -0.80 15.65
C GLY A 68 8.11 -1.05 14.16
N PRO A 69 7.25 -2.03 13.85
CA PRO A 69 6.96 -2.44 12.47
C PRO A 69 6.38 -1.31 11.59
N GLY A 70 5.76 -0.29 12.19
CA GLY A 70 5.24 0.89 11.49
C GLY A 70 6.31 1.91 11.10
N ALA A 71 7.47 1.94 11.77
CA ALA A 71 8.54 2.89 11.47
C ALA A 71 9.12 2.68 10.07
N VAL A 72 9.18 1.43 9.62
CA VAL A 72 9.64 1.07 8.27
C VAL A 72 8.68 1.63 7.21
N LEU A 73 7.36 1.49 7.41
CA LEU A 73 6.36 2.03 6.49
C LEU A 73 6.39 3.56 6.43
N VAL A 74 6.59 4.23 7.58
CA VAL A 74 6.77 5.69 7.63
C VAL A 74 8.05 6.13 6.91
N GLY A 75 9.14 5.37 7.05
CA GLY A 75 10.38 5.61 6.31
C GLY A 75 10.21 5.46 4.81
N LEU A 76 9.47 4.44 4.37
CA LEU A 76 9.11 4.25 2.97
C LEU A 76 8.20 5.36 2.47
N GLU A 77 7.15 5.71 3.20
CA GLU A 77 6.24 6.81 2.86
C GLU A 77 7.03 8.11 2.61
N ARG A 78 8.00 8.45 3.47
CA ARG A 78 8.88 9.61 3.27
C ARG A 78 9.71 9.52 1.99
N ARG A 79 10.21 8.34 1.62
CA ARG A 79 10.93 8.15 0.34
C ARG A 79 10.01 8.37 -0.85
N TRP A 80 8.80 7.79 -0.82
CA TRP A 80 7.81 7.97 -1.87
C TRP A 80 7.30 9.42 -1.96
N LEU A 81 7.21 10.13 -0.83
CA LEU A 81 6.94 11.57 -0.79
C LEU A 81 8.09 12.43 -1.35
N GLY A 82 9.28 11.88 -1.52
CA GLY A 82 10.41 12.55 -2.17
C GLY A 82 10.24 12.68 -3.69
N LEU A 83 9.28 11.96 -4.28
CA LEU A 83 8.97 12.07 -5.71
C LEU A 83 8.38 13.44 -6.04
N HIS A 84 8.69 13.95 -7.24
CA HIS A 84 8.17 15.23 -7.69
C HIS A 84 6.63 15.21 -7.75
N GLY A 85 5.99 16.21 -7.14
CA GLY A 85 4.54 16.33 -7.10
C GLY A 85 3.83 15.36 -6.15
N ALA A 86 4.57 14.60 -5.33
CA ALA A 86 4.00 13.67 -4.37
C ALA A 86 3.32 14.39 -3.19
N ARG A 87 2.17 13.88 -2.75
CA ARG A 87 1.39 14.41 -1.61
C ARG A 87 0.86 13.28 -0.73
N PRO A 88 0.80 13.44 0.60
CA PRO A 88 0.25 12.42 1.47
C PRO A 88 -1.29 12.38 1.34
N ILE A 89 -1.86 11.17 1.31
CA ILE A 89 -3.32 10.95 1.37
C ILE A 89 -3.75 10.39 2.74
N GLY A 90 -2.79 9.91 3.54
CA GLY A 90 -3.03 9.25 4.82
C GLY A 90 -2.89 7.73 4.72
N GLY A 91 -2.72 7.05 5.85
CA GLY A 91 -2.63 5.58 5.89
C GLY A 91 -1.50 4.95 5.10
N CYS A 92 -0.31 5.57 5.11
CA CYS A 92 0.85 5.15 4.30
C CYS A 92 0.54 5.14 2.79
N ALA A 93 -0.36 6.02 2.34
CA ALA A 93 -0.65 6.23 0.93
C ALA A 93 -0.17 7.60 0.44
N VAL A 94 0.39 7.61 -0.76
CA VAL A 94 0.97 8.78 -1.42
C VAL A 94 0.28 9.01 -2.76
N HIS A 95 -0.16 10.22 -3.02
CA HIS A 95 -0.62 10.65 -4.33
C HIS A 95 0.58 11.15 -5.14
N VAL A 96 0.73 10.72 -6.38
CA VAL A 96 1.75 11.20 -7.32
C VAL A 96 1.06 11.55 -8.63
N HIS A 97 1.40 12.68 -9.23
CA HIS A 97 0.94 13.00 -10.58
C HIS A 97 2.03 12.65 -11.58
N ASP A 98 1.77 11.68 -12.44
CA ASP A 98 2.68 11.36 -13.54
C ASP A 98 2.15 11.92 -14.87
N GLY A 99 2.57 13.15 -15.21
CA GLY A 99 1.95 13.92 -16.29
C GLY A 99 0.51 14.26 -15.93
N THR A 100 -0.45 13.80 -16.73
CA THR A 100 -1.89 13.98 -16.48
C THR A 100 -2.51 12.87 -15.64
N GLN A 101 -1.81 11.75 -15.43
CA GLN A 101 -2.37 10.59 -14.77
C GLN A 101 -2.20 10.68 -13.24
N PRO A 102 -3.28 10.72 -12.45
CA PRO A 102 -3.18 10.61 -11.00
C PRO A 102 -2.84 9.18 -10.61
N LEU A 103 -1.72 8.99 -9.91
CA LEU A 103 -1.28 7.72 -9.35
C LEU A 103 -1.45 7.74 -7.84
N ARG A 104 -2.09 6.70 -7.31
CA ARG A 104 -2.20 6.44 -5.88
C ARG A 104 -1.25 5.31 -5.51
N ILE A 105 -0.30 5.61 -4.64
CA ILE A 105 0.63 4.63 -4.09
C ILE A 105 0.12 4.20 -2.73
N GLN A 106 -0.12 2.91 -2.52
CA GLN A 106 -0.40 2.37 -1.20
C GLN A 106 0.77 1.51 -0.74
N LEU A 107 1.33 1.83 0.44
CA LEU A 107 2.42 1.07 1.04
C LEU A 107 1.85 0.17 2.13
N ALA A 108 2.12 -1.11 2.02
CA ALA A 108 1.64 -2.12 2.95
C ALA A 108 2.75 -3.07 3.38
N ARG A 109 2.53 -3.75 4.50
CA ARG A 109 3.35 -4.88 4.92
C ARG A 109 2.48 -6.12 4.89
N GLN A 110 2.77 -7.02 3.95
CA GLN A 110 2.10 -8.31 3.82
C GLN A 110 3.02 -9.38 4.39
N ALA A 111 2.63 -9.97 5.52
CA ALA A 111 3.48 -10.86 6.31
C ALA A 111 4.87 -10.25 6.63
N ARG A 112 5.94 -10.80 6.03
CA ARG A 112 7.32 -10.33 6.19
C ARG A 112 7.81 -9.44 5.05
N THR A 113 6.97 -9.17 4.06
CA THR A 113 7.33 -8.48 2.83
C THR A 113 6.70 -7.10 2.80
N LEU A 114 7.47 -6.11 2.36
CA LEU A 114 6.95 -4.76 2.07
C LEU A 114 6.42 -4.76 0.65
N VAL A 115 5.25 -4.18 0.46
CA VAL A 115 4.54 -4.11 -0.82
C VAL A 115 4.23 -2.65 -1.12
N ALA A 116 4.45 -2.25 -2.38
CA ALA A 116 3.95 -1.00 -2.92
C ALA A 116 2.95 -1.30 -4.02
N HIS A 117 1.76 -0.73 -3.91
CA HIS A 117 0.72 -0.80 -4.92
C HIS A 117 0.67 0.54 -5.65
N VAL A 118 1.05 0.55 -6.93
CA VAL A 118 0.96 1.73 -7.79
C VAL A 118 -0.37 1.64 -8.53
N ALA A 119 -1.36 2.38 -8.06
CA ALA A 119 -2.73 2.30 -8.52
C ALA A 119 -3.13 3.55 -9.34
N THR A 120 -3.95 3.36 -10.36
CA THR A 120 -4.42 4.43 -11.23
C THR A 120 -5.88 4.22 -11.59
N PRO A 121 -6.71 5.28 -11.55
CA PRO A 121 -8.09 5.18 -12.01
C PRO A 121 -8.12 5.00 -13.52
N LEU A 122 -9.00 4.11 -13.99
CA LEU A 122 -9.33 3.86 -15.38
C LEU A 122 -10.85 4.02 -15.59
N PRO A 123 -11.33 4.13 -16.85
CA PRO A 123 -12.76 4.09 -17.14
C PRO A 123 -13.44 2.86 -16.50
N ALA A 124 -14.62 3.06 -15.95
CA ALA A 124 -15.34 2.02 -15.24
C ALA A 124 -15.73 0.86 -16.20
N SER A 125 -15.45 -0.37 -15.77
CA SER A 125 -15.70 -1.60 -16.52
C SER A 125 -16.36 -2.67 -15.65
N THR A 126 -17.05 -3.61 -16.28
CA THR A 126 -17.54 -4.83 -15.61
C THR A 126 -16.42 -5.83 -15.35
N LEU A 127 -15.33 -5.75 -16.13
CA LEU A 127 -14.16 -6.61 -15.99
C LEU A 127 -13.44 -6.38 -14.66
N ALA A 128 -13.11 -7.47 -13.99
CA ALA A 128 -12.14 -7.51 -12.92
C ALA A 128 -11.19 -8.70 -13.14
N PHE A 129 -9.89 -8.48 -13.00
CA PHE A 129 -8.89 -9.53 -13.15
C PHE A 129 -7.65 -9.30 -12.31
N ARG A 130 -6.86 -10.36 -12.17
CA ARG A 130 -5.49 -10.32 -11.67
C ARG A 130 -4.58 -11.14 -12.57
N LEU A 131 -3.37 -10.65 -12.79
CA LEU A 131 -2.36 -11.29 -13.62
C LEU A 131 -1.03 -11.24 -12.88
N TRP A 132 -0.35 -12.38 -12.71
CA TRP A 132 0.92 -12.42 -11.98
C TRP A 132 1.90 -13.44 -12.55
N PRO A 133 3.22 -13.20 -12.44
CA PRO A 133 4.21 -14.14 -12.96
C PRO A 133 4.09 -15.53 -12.33
N VAL A 134 4.37 -16.58 -13.10
CA VAL A 134 4.36 -17.97 -12.59
C VAL A 134 5.35 -18.17 -11.43
N ASP A 135 6.44 -17.42 -11.44
CA ASP A 135 7.48 -17.43 -10.41
C ASP A 135 7.16 -16.55 -9.19
N ALA A 136 6.07 -15.78 -9.18
CA ALA A 136 5.72 -14.88 -8.09
C ALA A 136 5.12 -15.60 -6.85
N GLY A 137 4.80 -16.90 -6.97
CA GLY A 137 4.38 -17.77 -5.88
C GLY A 137 2.91 -17.60 -5.43
N GLU A 138 2.49 -16.37 -5.14
CA GLU A 138 1.13 -16.07 -4.67
C GLU A 138 0.49 -14.94 -5.49
N ALA A 139 -0.82 -15.05 -5.70
CA ALA A 139 -1.59 -14.07 -6.44
C ALA A 139 -1.65 -12.70 -5.70
N PRO A 140 -1.56 -11.57 -6.42
CA PRO A 140 -1.72 -10.26 -5.81
C PRO A 140 -3.14 -10.06 -5.29
N GLU A 141 -3.25 -9.37 -4.15
CA GLU A 141 -4.52 -8.99 -3.54
C GLU A 141 -5.09 -7.75 -4.23
N PHE A 142 -6.41 -7.63 -4.31
CA PHE A 142 -7.04 -6.38 -4.75
C PHE A 142 -6.85 -5.28 -3.71
N THR A 143 -6.54 -4.07 -4.16
CA THR A 143 -6.39 -2.89 -3.30
C THR A 143 -7.71 -2.20 -2.97
N GLY A 144 -8.77 -2.48 -3.74
CA GLY A 144 -10.11 -1.91 -3.62
C GLY A 144 -11.09 -2.73 -2.79
N SER A 145 -12.23 -2.12 -2.44
CA SER A 145 -13.34 -2.77 -1.71
C SER A 145 -14.19 -3.70 -2.58
N ALA A 146 -13.95 -3.71 -3.89
CA ALA A 146 -14.63 -4.58 -4.83
C ALA A 146 -13.88 -5.92 -4.90
N THR A 147 -14.00 -6.74 -3.86
CA THR A 147 -13.85 -8.20 -4.02
C THR A 147 -15.05 -8.69 -4.82
N ARG A 148 -15.08 -8.40 -6.14
CA ARG A 148 -15.96 -9.13 -7.04
C ARG A 148 -15.46 -10.57 -7.02
N GLU A 149 -16.38 -11.52 -6.88
CA GLU A 149 -16.06 -12.95 -6.93
C GLU A 149 -15.36 -13.23 -8.26
N LEU A 150 -14.03 -13.34 -8.23
CA LEU A 150 -13.26 -13.90 -9.33
C LEU A 150 -13.70 -15.34 -9.45
N THR A 151 -14.56 -15.60 -10.43
CA THR A 151 -15.32 -16.84 -10.50
C THR A 151 -14.56 -17.93 -11.27
N TYR A 152 -13.44 -17.60 -11.93
CA TYR A 152 -12.75 -18.51 -12.84
C TYR A 152 -11.22 -18.43 -12.77
N ASP A 153 -10.60 -19.60 -12.56
CA ASP A 153 -9.22 -19.90 -12.92
C ASP A 153 -9.12 -20.02 -14.45
N LEU A 154 -8.38 -19.09 -15.08
CA LEU A 154 -8.24 -19.03 -16.54
C LEU A 154 -7.38 -20.16 -17.11
N ALA A 155 -6.73 -20.98 -16.27
CA ALA A 155 -6.08 -22.20 -16.70
C ALA A 155 -7.04 -23.19 -17.39
N ARG A 156 -8.37 -22.97 -17.30
CA ARG A 156 -9.40 -23.77 -17.98
C ARG A 156 -10.03 -23.10 -19.21
N ALA A 157 -9.65 -21.87 -19.53
CA ALA A 157 -10.17 -21.14 -20.69
C ALA A 157 -9.12 -21.15 -21.81
N HIS A 158 -9.22 -22.10 -22.75
CA HIS A 158 -8.24 -22.32 -23.81
C HIS A 158 -7.89 -21.08 -24.65
N GLU A 159 -8.83 -20.15 -24.83
CA GLU A 159 -8.62 -18.89 -25.57
C GLU A 159 -7.59 -17.99 -24.87
N VAL A 160 -7.53 -18.00 -23.54
CA VAL A 160 -6.63 -17.17 -22.72
C VAL A 160 -5.35 -17.94 -22.37
N GLU A 161 -5.46 -19.25 -22.17
CA GLU A 161 -4.35 -20.15 -21.85
C GLU A 161 -3.22 -20.05 -22.89
N ALA A 162 -3.52 -20.02 -24.20
CA ALA A 162 -2.49 -19.92 -25.24
C ALA A 162 -1.69 -18.60 -25.19
N LEU A 163 -2.30 -17.51 -24.72
CA LEU A 163 -1.71 -16.16 -24.70
C LEU A 163 -0.79 -15.93 -23.50
N PHE A 164 -1.09 -16.57 -22.37
CA PHE A 164 -0.41 -16.38 -21.08
C PHE A 164 0.41 -17.59 -20.62
N SER A 165 0.18 -18.76 -21.23
CA SER A 165 0.81 -20.01 -20.82
C SER A 165 2.32 -19.88 -20.76
N MET A 166 2.90 -20.43 -19.69
CA MET A 166 4.31 -20.43 -19.30
C MET A 166 4.86 -19.15 -18.65
N LEU A 167 4.20 -17.99 -18.72
CA LEU A 167 4.78 -16.73 -18.19
C LEU A 167 3.95 -16.08 -17.09
N PHE A 168 2.62 -16.16 -17.17
CA PHE A 168 1.71 -15.57 -16.19
C PHE A 168 0.57 -16.51 -15.80
N HIS A 169 0.18 -16.43 -14.54
CA HIS A 169 -1.14 -16.85 -14.07
C HIS A 169 -2.13 -15.70 -14.22
N ALA A 170 -3.38 -16.03 -14.52
CA ALA A 170 -4.45 -15.07 -14.69
C ALA A 170 -5.74 -15.57 -14.02
N GLU A 171 -6.48 -14.66 -13.41
CA GLU A 171 -7.88 -14.89 -13.00
C GLU A 171 -8.73 -13.70 -13.41
N ALA A 172 -9.94 -13.96 -13.89
CA ALA A 172 -10.88 -12.91 -14.28
C ALA A 172 -12.33 -13.34 -14.04
N ASN A 173 -13.20 -12.35 -13.83
CA ASN A 173 -14.65 -12.59 -13.83
C ASN A 173 -15.22 -12.78 -15.25
N GLU A 174 -14.58 -12.20 -16.27
CA GLU A 174 -15.01 -12.28 -17.68
C GLU A 174 -13.84 -12.66 -18.61
N PRO A 175 -13.56 -13.98 -18.79
CA PRO A 175 -12.42 -14.47 -19.59
C PRO A 175 -12.35 -13.94 -21.02
N ARG A 176 -13.49 -13.86 -21.71
CA ARG A 176 -13.56 -13.39 -23.11
C ARG A 176 -13.24 -11.91 -23.24
N LEU A 177 -13.66 -11.11 -22.25
CA LEU A 177 -13.38 -9.68 -22.24
C LEU A 177 -11.90 -9.44 -21.92
N LEU A 178 -11.33 -10.21 -20.99
CA LEU A 178 -9.90 -10.20 -20.74
C LEU A 178 -9.10 -10.53 -22.02
N HIS A 179 -9.43 -11.60 -22.73
CA HIS A 179 -8.75 -11.99 -23.98
C HIS A 179 -8.74 -10.85 -25.02
N ARG A 180 -9.83 -10.10 -25.14
CA ARG A 180 -9.93 -8.97 -26.09
C ARG A 180 -9.05 -7.78 -25.71
N ILE A 181 -8.91 -7.50 -24.42
CA ILE A 181 -8.12 -6.36 -23.91
C ILE A 181 -6.63 -6.71 -23.88
N MET A 182 -6.29 -7.97 -23.71
CA MET A 182 -4.92 -8.45 -23.58
C MET A 182 -4.25 -8.55 -24.96
N THR A 183 -4.03 -7.41 -25.59
CA THR A 183 -3.33 -7.28 -26.87
C THR A 183 -1.81 -7.37 -26.68
N SER A 184 -1.07 -7.49 -27.79
CA SER A 184 0.39 -7.41 -27.77
C SER A 184 0.92 -6.12 -27.14
N GLU A 185 0.20 -5.00 -27.29
CA GLU A 185 0.54 -3.70 -26.72
C GLU A 185 0.41 -3.67 -25.19
N VAL A 186 -0.47 -4.49 -24.62
CA VAL A 186 -0.60 -4.66 -23.17
C VAL A 186 0.40 -5.68 -22.63
N LEU A 187 0.61 -6.79 -23.34
CA LEU A 187 1.50 -7.87 -22.93
C LEU A 187 2.98 -7.50 -23.01
N ALA A 188 3.40 -6.78 -24.05
CA ALA A 188 4.81 -6.43 -24.23
C ALA A 188 5.38 -5.62 -23.05
N PRO A 189 4.70 -4.58 -22.53
CA PRO A 189 5.09 -3.90 -21.30
C PRO A 189 5.20 -4.82 -20.09
N LEU A 190 4.25 -5.75 -19.91
CA LEU A 190 4.26 -6.68 -18.77
C LEU A 190 5.46 -7.64 -18.82
N LEU A 191 5.80 -8.12 -20.02
CA LEU A 191 6.97 -8.97 -20.25
C LEU A 191 8.28 -8.21 -20.04
N LEU A 192 8.35 -6.96 -20.54
CA LEU A 192 9.50 -6.09 -20.35
C LEU A 192 9.75 -5.84 -18.86
N VAL A 193 8.71 -5.48 -18.13
CA VAL A 193 8.78 -5.21 -16.69
C VAL A 193 9.24 -6.43 -15.93
N ARG A 194 8.69 -7.61 -16.21
CA ARG A 194 9.14 -8.86 -15.58
C ARG A 194 10.63 -9.10 -15.81
N LYS A 195 11.12 -8.89 -17.05
CA LYS A 195 12.53 -9.05 -17.42
C LYS A 195 13.47 -8.03 -16.76
N GLU A 196 13.03 -6.78 -16.65
CA GLU A 196 13.85 -5.69 -16.11
C GLU A 196 13.78 -5.55 -14.59
N SER A 197 12.78 -6.16 -13.94
CA SER A 197 12.64 -6.17 -12.50
C SER A 197 13.58 -7.22 -11.87
N PRO A 198 14.10 -6.97 -10.64
CA PRO A 198 14.74 -8.02 -9.88
C PRO A 198 13.80 -9.24 -9.69
N PRO A 199 14.33 -10.48 -9.65
CA PRO A 199 13.50 -11.67 -9.46
C PRO A 199 12.56 -11.55 -8.26
N GLY A 200 11.27 -11.81 -8.47
CA GLY A 200 10.24 -11.72 -7.44
C GLY A 200 9.88 -10.30 -6.97
N ALA A 201 10.42 -9.24 -7.58
CA ALA A 201 10.07 -7.87 -7.25
C ALA A 201 8.74 -7.44 -7.92
N PHE A 202 8.48 -7.90 -9.14
CA PHE A 202 7.19 -7.71 -9.80
C PHE A 202 6.20 -8.80 -9.36
N ARG A 203 5.12 -8.41 -8.67
CA ARG A 203 4.08 -9.33 -8.18
C ARG A 203 2.88 -9.46 -9.11
N GLY A 204 2.84 -8.66 -10.17
CA GLY A 204 1.75 -8.65 -11.13
C GLY A 204 0.89 -7.40 -11.05
N ILE A 205 -0.30 -7.50 -11.65
CA ILE A 205 -1.28 -6.44 -11.76
C ILE A 205 -2.66 -6.93 -11.33
N THR A 206 -3.49 -6.00 -10.87
CA THR A 206 -4.91 -6.24 -10.58
C THR A 206 -5.72 -5.10 -11.17
N TRP A 207 -6.87 -5.41 -11.76
CA TRP A 207 -7.88 -4.42 -12.14
C TRP A 207 -9.21 -4.82 -11.50
N ASP A 208 -9.79 -3.94 -10.69
CA ASP A 208 -11.06 -4.20 -9.97
C ASP A 208 -12.31 -3.69 -10.72
N GLY A 209 -12.15 -3.30 -11.98
CA GLY A 209 -13.17 -2.65 -12.80
C GLY A 209 -13.19 -1.12 -12.71
N ARG A 210 -12.35 -0.50 -11.88
CA ARG A 210 -12.20 0.96 -11.80
C ARG A 210 -10.76 1.42 -11.65
N GLU A 211 -9.94 0.63 -10.98
CA GLU A 211 -8.56 0.97 -10.66
C GLU A 211 -7.64 -0.17 -11.10
N LEU A 212 -6.61 0.18 -11.87
CA LEU A 212 -5.51 -0.72 -12.19
C LEU A 212 -4.41 -0.50 -11.15
N ALA A 213 -4.02 -1.56 -10.44
CA ALA A 213 -2.92 -1.54 -9.49
C ALA A 213 -1.79 -2.47 -9.94
N ILE A 214 -0.57 -1.94 -9.90
CA ILE A 214 0.68 -2.65 -10.19
C ILE A 214 1.38 -2.94 -8.86
N HIS A 215 1.74 -4.19 -8.62
CA HIS A 215 2.20 -4.68 -7.33
C HIS A 215 3.71 -4.90 -7.33
N TRP A 216 4.40 -4.21 -6.44
CA TRP A 216 5.84 -4.29 -6.26
C TRP A 216 6.22 -4.80 -4.88
N THR A 217 7.27 -5.62 -4.81
CA THR A 217 7.86 -6.12 -3.57
C THR A 217 9.38 -5.98 -3.56
N GLY A 218 9.96 -6.14 -2.37
CA GLY A 218 11.40 -6.23 -2.23
C GLY A 218 12.10 -4.90 -2.55
N PRO A 219 13.24 -4.91 -3.29
CA PRO A 219 14.04 -3.72 -3.53
C PRO A 219 13.28 -2.56 -4.18
N LEU A 220 12.36 -2.86 -5.10
CA LEU A 220 11.59 -1.85 -5.84
C LEU A 220 10.63 -1.05 -4.96
N VAL A 221 10.23 -1.57 -3.79
CA VAL A 221 9.44 -0.79 -2.82
C VAL A 221 10.26 0.34 -2.21
N THR A 222 11.59 0.19 -2.18
CA THR A 222 12.51 1.14 -1.56
C THR A 222 13.16 2.10 -2.56
N ASP A 223 12.91 1.89 -3.86
CA ASP A 223 13.32 2.71 -5.01
C ASP A 223 12.07 3.20 -5.79
N PRO A 224 11.43 4.29 -5.34
CA PRO A 224 10.19 4.78 -5.93
C PRO A 224 10.31 5.20 -7.39
N GLU A 225 11.46 5.76 -7.79
CA GLU A 225 11.69 6.24 -9.15
C GLU A 225 11.76 5.07 -10.14
N ARG A 226 12.53 4.02 -9.80
CA ARG A 226 12.60 2.82 -10.64
C ARG A 226 11.27 2.10 -10.71
N ALA A 227 10.53 2.00 -9.59
CA ALA A 227 9.20 1.39 -9.57
C ALA A 227 8.22 2.14 -10.49
N LEU A 228 8.20 3.49 -10.45
CA LEU A 228 7.37 4.28 -11.34
C LEU A 228 7.80 4.20 -12.80
N GLN A 229 9.10 4.23 -13.08
CA GLN A 229 9.64 4.07 -14.43
C GLN A 229 9.19 2.75 -15.07
N LEU A 230 9.23 1.65 -14.30
CA LEU A 230 8.77 0.34 -14.76
C LEU A 230 7.24 0.24 -14.82
N SER A 231 6.52 0.93 -13.94
CA SER A 231 5.04 0.92 -13.94
C SER A 231 4.46 1.67 -15.13
N ARG A 232 5.15 2.71 -15.61
CA ARG A 232 4.65 3.63 -16.63
C ARG A 232 4.23 2.99 -17.95
N PRO A 233 5.03 2.11 -18.58
CA PRO A 233 4.62 1.41 -19.79
C PRO A 233 3.37 0.54 -19.60
N ILE A 234 3.17 -0.05 -18.41
CA ILE A 234 2.01 -0.90 -18.14
C ILE A 234 0.75 -0.06 -18.12
N TRP A 235 0.64 0.98 -17.28
CA TRP A 235 -0.63 1.70 -17.22
C TRP A 235 -0.93 2.51 -18.48
N ARG A 236 0.09 2.99 -19.21
CA ARG A 236 -0.14 3.68 -20.49
C ARG A 236 -0.82 2.79 -21.52
N SER A 237 -0.47 1.50 -21.60
CA SER A 237 -1.15 0.59 -22.53
C SER A 237 -2.62 0.38 -22.19
N PHE A 238 -3.02 0.55 -20.92
CA PHE A 238 -4.43 0.52 -20.51
C PHE A 238 -5.14 1.87 -20.64
N VAL A 239 -4.43 3.00 -20.51
CA VAL A 239 -5.02 4.34 -20.66
C VAL A 239 -5.18 4.71 -22.13
N ASP A 240 -4.16 4.48 -22.96
CA ASP A 240 -4.17 4.83 -24.38
C ASP A 240 -5.01 3.85 -25.22
N GLY A 241 -5.20 2.63 -24.71
CA GLY A 241 -6.01 1.59 -25.35
C GLY A 241 -7.49 1.55 -24.95
N ALA A 242 -7.91 2.39 -24.00
CA ALA A 242 -9.29 2.50 -23.50
C ALA A 242 -10.02 3.72 -24.07
#